data_AF-A0A940LCX7-F1
#
_entry.id   AF-A0A940LCX7-F1
#
_cell.length_a   1.000
_cell.length_b   1.000
_cell.length_c   1.000
_cell.angle_alpha   90.00
_cell.angle_beta   90.00
_cell.angle_gamma   90.00
#
_symmetry.space_group_name_H-M   'P 1'
#
loop_
_entity.id
_entity.type
_entity.pdbx_description
1 polymer ?
#
loop_
_entity_poly.entity_id
_entity_poly.type
_entity_poly.pdbx_seq_one_letter_code
_entity_poly.pdbx_strand_id
1 'polypeptide(L)' 'CPMWVPLVENNEHQSEGADYFIEKHINNILSRNKDIDTLLLACTHYPLLKEKIEKHLPKNVKLVSQGEIVA' A
#
# COMPACT_ATOMS: atom_id res chain seq x y z
N CYS A 1 -3.86 1.37 7.91
CA CYS A 1 -4.75 0.68 6.97
C CYS A 1 -5.28 -0.61 7.60
N PRO A 2 -6.35 -0.55 8.42
CA PRO A 2 -6.79 -1.71 9.22
C PRO A 2 -7.27 -2.90 8.37
N MET A 3 -7.74 -2.67 7.13
CA MET A 3 -8.24 -3.73 6.24
C MET A 3 -7.17 -4.48 5.46
N TRP A 4 -5.94 -3.96 5.33
CA TRP A 4 -4.94 -4.56 4.46
C TRP A 4 -4.38 -5.89 5.00
N VAL A 5 -4.18 -5.99 6.32
CA VAL A 5 -3.73 -7.24 6.95
C VAL A 5 -4.80 -8.34 6.84
N PRO A 6 -6.09 -8.09 7.19
CA PRO A 6 -7.14 -9.09 6.98
C PRO A 6 -7.28 -9.57 5.53
N LEU A 7 -7.12 -8.68 4.54
CA LEU A 7 -7.16 -9.07 3.13
C LEU A 7 -6.03 -10.05 2.77
N VAL A 8 -4.83 -9.83 3.31
CA VAL A 8 -3.70 -10.72 3.10
C VAL A 8 -3.90 -12.05 3.83
N GLU A 9 -4.23 -12.03 5.12
CA GLU A 9 -4.39 -13.22 5.96
C GLU A 9 -5.52 -14.14 5.50
N ASN A 10 -6.57 -13.59 4.85
CA ASN A 10 -7.68 -14.36 4.30
C ASN A 10 -7.51 -14.70 2.80
N ASN A 11 -6.34 -14.45 2.20
CA ASN A 11 -6.08 -14.66 0.77
C ASN A 11 -6.98 -13.85 -0.19
N GLU A 12 -7.66 -12.82 0.31
CA GLU A 12 -8.53 -11.93 -0.46
C GLU A 12 -7.77 -10.75 -1.11
N HIS A 13 -6.47 -10.64 -0.87
CA HIS A 13 -5.63 -9.53 -1.32
C HIS A 13 -5.51 -9.38 -2.83
N GLN A 14 -5.86 -10.41 -3.62
CA GLN A 14 -5.87 -10.35 -5.09
C GLN A 14 -7.23 -9.91 -5.67
N SER A 15 -8.30 -9.95 -4.87
CA SER A 15 -9.66 -9.61 -5.29
C SER A 15 -9.82 -8.16 -5.75
N GLU A 16 -10.88 -7.87 -6.50
CA GLU A 16 -11.27 -6.49 -6.83
C GLU A 16 -11.66 -5.68 -5.58
N GLY A 17 -12.20 -6.35 -4.55
CA GLY A 17 -12.50 -5.73 -3.27
C GLY A 17 -11.26 -5.16 -2.58
N ALA A 18 -10.10 -5.80 -2.75
CA ALA A 18 -8.84 -5.29 -2.22
C ALA A 18 -8.43 -3.96 -2.87
N ASP A 19 -8.64 -3.80 -4.18
CA ASP A 19 -8.31 -2.58 -4.92
C ASP A 19 -9.05 -1.36 -4.35
N TYR A 20 -10.34 -1.51 -4.06
CA TYR A 20 -11.15 -0.45 -3.43
C TYR A 20 -10.53 0.06 -2.12
N PHE A 21 -10.15 -0.85 -1.21
CA PHE A 21 -9.57 -0.46 0.08
C PHE A 21 -8.14 0.09 -0.06
N ILE A 22 -7.37 -0.38 -1.04
CA ILE A 22 -6.03 0.13 -1.33
C ILE A 22 -6.13 1.57 -1.83
N GLU A 23 -6.93 1.80 -2.87
CA GLU A 23 -7.15 3.13 -3.45
C GLU A 23 -7.68 4.13 -2.41
N LYS A 24 -8.71 3.75 -1.66
CA LYS A 24 -9.30 4.60 -0.60
C LYS A 24 -8.25 5.05 0.41
N HIS A 25 -7.38 4.15 0.86
CA HIS A 25 -6.35 4.48 1.85
C HIS A 25 -5.20 5.31 1.24
N ILE A 26 -4.75 4.99 0.03
CA ILE A 26 -3.74 5.78 -0.68
C ILE A 26 -4.23 7.21 -0.89
N ASN A 27 -5.46 7.39 -1.40
CA ASN A 27 -6.04 8.71 -1.62
C ASN A 27 -6.18 9.50 -0.31
N ASN A 28 -6.55 8.84 0.79
CA ASN A 28 -6.61 9.47 2.11
C ASN A 28 -5.23 9.84 2.68
N ILE A 29 -4.17 9.15 2.30
CA ILE A 29 -2.79 9.51 2.70
C ILE A 29 -2.34 10.72 1.89
N LEU A 30 -2.45 10.66 0.55
CA LEU A 30 -1.98 11.70 -0.37
C LEU A 30 -2.79 13.01 -0.25
N SER A 31 -4.05 12.94 0.20
CA SER A 31 -4.86 14.14 0.43
C SER A 31 -4.41 14.96 1.63
N ARG A 32 -3.64 14.37 2.57
CA ARG A 32 -3.17 15.05 3.79
C ARG A 32 -2.03 16.02 3.51
N ASN A 33 -1.18 15.69 2.55
CA ASN A 33 -0.06 16.53 2.14
C ASN A 33 0.32 16.22 0.68
N LYS A 34 0.35 17.25 -0.16
CA LYS A 34 0.68 17.15 -1.58
C LYS A 34 2.17 16.90 -1.83
N ASP A 35 3.01 17.19 -0.84
CA ASP A 35 4.46 17.04 -0.94
C ASP A 35 4.95 15.63 -0.54
N ILE A 36 4.04 14.69 -0.28
CA ILE A 36 4.39 13.29 -0.04
C ILE A 36 5.00 12.72 -1.33
N ASP A 37 6.28 12.37 -1.25
CA ASP A 37 7.04 11.77 -2.35
C ASP A 37 7.46 10.32 -2.08
N THR A 38 7.20 9.80 -0.88
CA THR A 38 7.64 8.48 -0.45
C THR A 38 6.60 7.83 0.47
N LEU A 39 6.28 6.56 0.19
CA LEU A 39 5.42 5.72 1.02
C LEU A 39 6.21 4.49 1.52
N LEU A 40 6.23 4.29 2.84
CA LEU A 40 6.88 3.14 3.48
C LEU A 40 5.87 2.03 3.77
N LEU A 41 6.15 0.81 3.32
CA LEU A 41 5.44 -0.41 3.68
C LEU A 41 5.92 -0.93 5.05
N ALA A 42 5.44 -0.29 6.12
CA ALA A 42 5.88 -0.55 7.51
C ALA A 42 5.14 -1.71 8.21
N CYS A 43 4.71 -2.72 7.46
CA CYS A 43 4.10 -3.94 8.00
C CYS A 43 4.61 -5.13 7.21
N THR A 44 4.89 -6.23 7.90
CA THR A 44 5.42 -7.46 7.30
C THR A 44 4.53 -8.05 6.19
N HIS A 45 3.22 -7.78 6.21
CA HIS A 45 2.27 -8.26 5.20
C HIS A 45 2.24 -7.42 3.92
N TYR A 46 2.56 -6.13 4.00
CA TYR A 46 2.34 -5.20 2.89
C TYR A 46 3.20 -5.42 1.63
N PRO A 47 4.39 -6.07 1.68
CA PRO A 47 5.08 -6.48 0.46
C PRO A 47 4.22 -7.32 -0.49
N LEU A 48 3.24 -8.10 0.01
CA LEU A 48 2.32 -8.88 -0.81
C LEU A 48 1.28 -8.03 -1.57
N LEU A 49 1.13 -6.76 -1.17
CA LEU A 49 0.23 -5.80 -1.82
C LEU A 49 0.98 -4.86 -2.78
N LYS A 50 2.30 -5.01 -2.93
CA LYS A 50 3.18 -4.06 -3.63
C LYS A 50 2.65 -3.69 -5.02
N GLU A 51 2.36 -4.67 -5.87
CA GLU A 51 1.91 -4.43 -7.24
C GLU A 51 0.59 -3.63 -7.30
N LYS A 52 -0.36 -3.95 -6.41
CA LYS A 52 -1.64 -3.21 -6.33
C LYS A 52 -1.42 -1.80 -5.80
N ILE A 53 -0.57 -1.62 -4.79
CA ILE A 53 -0.25 -0.29 -4.25
C ILE A 53 0.42 0.57 -5.33
N GLU A 54 1.38 0.04 -6.08
CA GLU A 54 2.06 0.74 -7.17
C GLU A 54 1.09 1.17 -8.28
N LYS A 55 0.07 0.36 -8.60
CA LYS A 55 -0.97 0.71 -9.58
C LYS A 55 -1.78 1.96 -9.18
N HIS A 56 -1.97 2.18 -7.88
CA HIS A 56 -2.75 3.29 -7.33
C HIS A 56 -1.89 4.47 -6.86
N LEU A 57 -0.55 4.32 -6.83
CA LEU A 57 0.37 5.40 -6.48
C LEU A 57 0.61 6.33 -7.68
N PRO A 58 0.68 7.65 -7.47
CA PRO A 58 1.23 8.56 -8.46
C PRO A 58 2.69 8.22 -8.78
N LYS A 59 3.11 8.43 -10.03
CA LYS A 59 4.48 8.11 -10.49
C LYS A 59 5.60 8.85 -9.74
N ASN A 60 5.29 9.99 -9.13
CA ASN A 60 6.25 10.79 -8.36
C ASN A 60 6.36 10.35 -6.89
N VAL A 61 5.64 9.31 -6.48
CA VAL A 61 5.71 8.75 -5.13
C VAL A 61 6.51 7.45 -5.15
N LYS A 62 7.62 7.39 -4.42
CA LYS A 62 8.45 6.21 -4.25
C LYS A 62 7.82 5.25 -3.25
N LEU A 63 7.72 3.97 -3.59
CA LEU A 63 7.34 2.92 -2.65
C LEU A 63 8.59 2.26 -2.06
N VAL A 64 8.65 2.15 -0.73
CA VAL A 64 9.78 1.54 -0.01
C VAL A 64 9.30 0.36 0.82
N SER A 65 9.97 -0.79 0.73
CA SER A 65 9.64 -1.99 1.52
C SER A 65 10.54 -2.11 2.75
N GLN A 66 10.01 -2.60 3.88
CA GLN A 66 10.81 -2.81 5.09
C GLN A 66 11.90 -3.88 4.91
N GLY A 67 11.64 -4.91 4.08
CA GLY A 67 12.61 -5.98 3.81
C GLY A 67 13.91 -5.46 3.18
N GLU A 68 13.83 -4.44 2.32
CA GLU A 68 14.99 -3.79 1.72
C GLU A 68 15.83 -2.95 2.71
N ILE A 69 15.28 -2.61 3.89
CA ILE A 69 15.94 -1.74 4.87
C ILE A 69 16.67 -2.55 5.96
N VAL A 70 16.19 -3.75 6.27
CA VAL A 70 16.66 -4.56 7.41
C VAL A 70 17.59 -5.71 6.98
N ALA A 71 17.75 -5.92 5.68
CA ALA A 71 18.61 -6.95 5.09
C ALA A 71 20.10 -6.58 5.08
#